data_AF-K1SW18-F1
#
_entry.id   AF-K1SW18-F1
#
_cell.length_a   1.000
_cell.length_b   1.000
_cell.length_c   1.000
_cell.angle_alpha   90.00
_cell.angle_beta   90.00
_cell.angle_gamma   90.00
#
_symmetry.space_group_name_H-M   'P 1'
#
loop_
_entity.id
_entity.type
_entity.pdbx_description
1 polymer ?
#
loop_
_entity_poly.entity_id
_entity_poly.type
_entity_poly.pdbx_seq_one_letter_code
_entity_poly.pdbx_strand_id
1 'polypeptide(L)'
;MHDTTLPRPRSLNYEVQGTNGIWNAEKNAIYIDGLSPFEEWEPEDKYIEQYKHRFWQQWESEALRYDGHHQGMDYIMLRVLGEALQGRENYPATLEDMATWAAVSPYSKISIQKGASIPFPYF
;
A
#
# COMPACT_ATOMS: atom_id res chain seq x y z
N MET A 1 -7.04 -7.70 -2.08
CA MET A 1 -7.10 -9.17 -1.84
C MET A 1 -6.84 -9.87 -3.18
N HIS A 2 -5.68 -10.50 -3.35
CA HIS A 2 -5.35 -11.19 -4.60
C HIS A 2 -6.00 -12.58 -4.58
N ASP A 3 -7.16 -12.70 -5.21
CA ASP A 3 -7.77 -14.01 -5.44
C ASP A 3 -6.90 -14.81 -6.42
N THR A 4 -6.41 -15.96 -5.98
CA THR A 4 -5.61 -16.88 -6.80
C THR A 4 -6.42 -18.08 -7.31
N THR A 5 -7.71 -18.14 -6.94
CA THR A 5 -8.55 -19.34 -7.09
C THR A 5 -9.75 -19.13 -8.02
N LEU A 6 -10.12 -17.88 -8.30
CA LEU A 6 -11.16 -17.53 -9.27
C LEU A 6 -10.59 -16.74 -10.46
N PRO A 7 -11.11 -16.92 -11.69
CA PRO A 7 -10.66 -16.20 -12.86
C PRO A 7 -11.09 -14.72 -12.79
N ARG A 8 -10.14 -13.82 -12.53
CA ARG A 8 -10.34 -12.36 -12.55
C ARG A 8 -9.04 -11.61 -12.86
N PRO A 9 -9.11 -10.36 -13.34
CA PRO A 9 -7.95 -9.50 -13.44
C PRO A 9 -7.25 -9.33 -12.08
N ARG A 10 -5.92 -9.18 -12.11
CA ARG A 10 -5.12 -8.88 -10.93
C ARG A 10 -5.54 -7.53 -10.37
N SER A 11 -5.85 -7.51 -9.07
CA SER A 11 -6.25 -6.32 -8.34
C SER A 11 -5.83 -6.48 -6.88
N LEU A 12 -5.28 -5.42 -6.30
CA LEU A 12 -5.06 -5.34 -4.86
C LEU A 12 -6.25 -4.71 -4.14
N ASN A 13 -7.15 -4.05 -4.89
CA ASN A 13 -8.36 -3.40 -4.42
C ASN A 13 -8.05 -2.35 -3.35
N TYR A 14 -7.08 -1.48 -3.65
CA TYR A 14 -6.68 -0.42 -2.74
C TYR A 14 -7.70 0.71 -2.75
N GLU A 15 -8.04 1.15 -1.54
CA GLU A 15 -8.87 2.31 -1.29
C GLU A 15 -8.38 2.96 0.01
N VAL A 16 -8.28 4.29 -0.01
CA VAL A 16 -7.99 5.09 1.18
C VAL A 16 -9.08 6.15 1.27
N GLN A 17 -9.85 6.12 2.35
CA GLN A 17 -10.96 7.03 2.56
C GLN A 17 -10.83 7.72 3.92
N GLY A 18 -10.99 9.05 3.90
CA GLY A 18 -11.08 9.88 5.09
C GLY A 18 -12.29 10.80 5.01
N THR A 19 -12.40 11.73 5.97
CA THR A 19 -13.51 12.69 6.02
C THR A 19 -13.48 13.71 4.88
N ASN A 20 -12.31 13.97 4.30
CA ASN A 20 -12.10 15.05 3.32
C ASN A 20 -11.74 14.51 1.93
N GLY A 21 -11.82 13.19 1.71
CA GLY A 21 -11.47 12.64 0.42
C GLY A 21 -11.38 11.13 0.39
N ILE A 22 -11.26 10.62 -0.83
CA ILE A 22 -11.15 9.19 -1.13
C ILE A 22 -10.29 8.99 -2.37
N TRP A 23 -9.41 8.00 -2.31
CA TRP A 23 -8.65 7.51 -3.46
C TRP A 23 -8.98 6.05 -3.69
N ASN A 24 -9.13 5.65 -4.96
CA ASN A 24 -9.41 4.27 -5.34
C ASN A 24 -8.54 3.87 -6.55
N ALA A 25 -7.68 2.87 -6.34
CA ALA A 25 -6.71 2.44 -7.33
C ALA A 25 -7.36 1.81 -8.58
N GLU A 26 -8.47 1.09 -8.42
CA GLU A 26 -9.13 0.43 -9.56
C GLU A 26 -9.78 1.45 -10.51
N LYS A 27 -10.08 2.64 -9.99
CA LYS A 27 -10.60 3.76 -10.79
C LYS A 27 -9.49 4.65 -11.34
N ASN A 28 -8.25 4.49 -10.87
CA ASN A 28 -7.15 5.46 -11.03
C ASN A 28 -7.62 6.89 -10.73
N ALA A 29 -8.39 7.05 -9.64
CA ALA A 29 -9.12 8.27 -9.38
C ALA A 29 -9.14 8.65 -7.91
N ILE A 30 -9.31 9.94 -7.68
CA ILE A 30 -9.35 10.57 -6.36
C ILE A 30 -10.45 11.63 -6.32
N TYR A 31 -11.01 11.84 -5.13
CA TYR A 31 -11.88 12.96 -4.80
C TYR A 31 -11.35 13.61 -3.52
N ILE A 32 -11.21 14.93 -3.52
CA ILE A 32 -10.82 15.74 -2.37
C ILE A 32 -11.82 16.87 -2.21
N ASP A 33 -12.45 16.94 -1.04
CA ASP A 33 -13.45 17.96 -0.73
C ASP A 33 -12.83 19.37 -0.79
N GLY A 34 -13.49 20.26 -1.53
CA GLY A 34 -13.01 21.62 -1.79
C GLY A 34 -11.89 21.77 -2.83
N LEU A 35 -11.39 20.67 -3.43
CA LEU A 35 -10.39 20.73 -4.51
C LEU A 35 -10.87 20.06 -5.81
N SER A 36 -11.52 18.91 -5.72
CA SER A 36 -12.06 18.17 -6.87
C SER A 36 -13.36 18.80 -7.37
N PRO A 37 -13.80 18.50 -8.61
CA PRO A 37 -15.13 18.88 -9.08
C PRO A 37 -16.23 18.34 -8.16
N PHE A 38 -17.33 19.08 -8.03
CA PHE A 38 -18.38 18.79 -7.06
C PHE A 38 -18.99 17.40 -7.29
N GLU A 39 -18.88 16.53 -6.28
CA GLU A 39 -19.39 15.14 -6.29
C GLU A 39 -18.86 14.25 -7.44
N GLU A 40 -17.72 14.61 -8.04
CA GLU A 40 -17.14 13.86 -9.16
C GLU A 40 -15.70 13.41 -8.87
N TRP A 41 -15.38 12.19 -9.35
CA TRP A 41 -14.01 11.69 -9.37
C TRP A 41 -13.17 12.45 -10.38
N GLU A 42 -11.88 12.63 -10.09
CA GLU A 42 -10.90 13.13 -11.06
C GLU A 42 -9.67 12.21 -11.14
N PRO A 43 -8.91 12.28 -12.26
CA PRO A 43 -7.69 11.47 -12.42
C PRO A 43 -6.67 11.73 -11.31
N GLU A 44 -6.00 10.67 -10.86
CA GLU A 44 -5.03 10.75 -9.77
C GLU A 44 -3.66 11.33 -10.19
N ASP A 45 -3.34 11.36 -11.49
CA ASP A 45 -1.97 11.58 -12.00
C ASP A 45 -1.29 12.82 -11.42
N LYS A 46 -2.01 13.96 -11.38
CA LYS A 46 -1.47 15.22 -10.86
C LYS A 46 -1.10 15.12 -9.37
N TYR A 47 -1.84 14.33 -8.60
CA TYR A 47 -1.59 14.13 -7.17
C TYR A 47 -0.44 13.15 -6.95
N ILE A 48 -0.37 12.07 -7.74
CA ILE A 48 0.75 11.13 -7.70
C ILE A 48 2.06 11.84 -8.06
N GLU A 49 2.05 12.73 -9.06
CA GLU A 49 3.21 13.53 -9.43
C GLU A 49 3.58 14.54 -8.32
N GLN A 50 2.60 15.33 -7.86
CA GLN A 50 2.82 16.38 -6.86
C GLN A 50 3.31 15.82 -5.52
N TYR A 51 2.76 14.68 -5.08
CA TYR A 51 3.02 14.08 -3.78
C TYR A 51 3.92 12.83 -3.87
N LYS A 52 4.64 12.66 -4.98
CA LYS A 52 5.56 11.54 -5.18
C LYS A 52 6.53 11.44 -4.00
N HIS A 53 6.59 10.27 -3.37
CA HIS A 53 7.41 10.05 -2.19
C HIS A 53 8.92 10.25 -2.50
N ARG A 54 9.68 10.79 -1.54
CA ARG A 54 11.11 11.15 -1.72
C ARG A 54 11.99 10.01 -2.23
N PHE A 55 11.73 8.77 -1.81
CA PHE A 55 12.47 7.60 -2.27
C PHE A 55 12.27 7.33 -3.76
N TRP A 56 11.05 7.53 -4.27
CA TRP A 56 10.77 7.44 -5.70
C TRP A 56 11.45 8.59 -6.44
N GLN A 57 11.35 9.83 -5.95
CA GLN A 57 12.08 10.95 -6.57
C GLN A 57 13.59 10.70 -6.67
N GLN A 58 14.17 10.04 -5.67
CA GLN A 58 15.61 9.77 -5.60
C GLN A 58 16.05 8.58 -6.46
N TRP A 59 15.25 7.51 -6.54
CA TRP A 59 15.69 6.22 -7.08
C TRP A 59 14.80 5.64 -8.18
N GLU A 60 13.76 6.34 -8.65
CA GLU A 60 12.80 5.82 -9.65
C GLU A 60 13.47 5.27 -10.91
N SER A 61 14.47 5.97 -11.45
CA SER A 61 15.18 5.51 -12.66
C SER A 61 15.91 4.18 -12.44
N GLU A 62 16.51 3.97 -11.27
CA GLU A 62 17.17 2.71 -10.93
C GLU A 62 16.15 1.63 -10.61
N ALA A 63 15.09 1.98 -9.87
CA ALA A 63 14.01 1.08 -9.51
C ALA A 63 13.34 0.48 -10.75
N LEU A 64 12.94 1.31 -11.71
CA LEU A 64 12.31 0.87 -12.96
C LEU A 64 13.28 0.08 -13.86
N ARG A 65 14.59 0.34 -13.77
CA ARG A 65 15.60 -0.38 -14.54
C ARG A 65 15.84 -1.79 -14.00
N TYR A 66 15.91 -1.95 -12.69
CA TYR A 66 16.33 -3.21 -12.06
C TYR A 66 15.16 -4.10 -11.61
N ASP A 67 13.98 -3.54 -11.39
CA ASP A 67 12.76 -4.26 -11.00
C ASP A 67 11.60 -3.95 -11.95
N GLY A 68 11.70 -4.48 -13.18
CA GLY A 68 10.63 -4.34 -14.16
C GLY A 68 9.38 -5.19 -13.85
N HIS A 69 9.50 -6.25 -13.05
CA HIS A 69 8.39 -7.16 -12.77
C HIS A 69 7.39 -6.57 -11.77
N HIS A 70 7.89 -5.93 -10.72
CA HIS A 70 7.07 -5.23 -9.72
C HIS A 70 7.16 -3.71 -9.84
N GLN A 71 7.53 -3.21 -11.03
CA GLN A 71 7.53 -1.78 -11.37
C GLN A 71 8.35 -0.93 -10.38
N GLY A 72 9.44 -1.46 -9.85
CA GLY A 72 10.38 -0.75 -8.98
C GLY A 72 10.15 -0.90 -7.49
N MET A 73 9.02 -1.45 -7.04
CA MET A 73 8.70 -1.50 -5.61
C MET A 73 9.66 -2.39 -4.81
N ASP A 74 10.12 -3.51 -5.38
CA ASP A 74 11.06 -4.41 -4.71
C ASP A 74 12.42 -3.75 -4.57
N TYR A 75 12.85 -3.03 -5.62
CA TYR A 75 14.09 -2.27 -5.58
C TYR A 75 14.03 -1.21 -4.47
N ILE A 76 12.98 -0.39 -4.42
CA ILE A 76 12.85 0.67 -3.41
C ILE A 76 12.85 0.07 -2.00
N MET A 77 12.10 -1.01 -1.77
CA MET A 77 12.07 -1.72 -0.50
C MET A 77 13.46 -2.17 -0.04
N LEU A 78 14.21 -2.86 -0.90
CA LEU A 78 15.56 -3.33 -0.58
C LEU A 78 16.57 -2.18 -0.46
N ARG A 79 16.40 -1.12 -1.24
CA ARG A 79 17.25 0.08 -1.21
C ARG A 79 17.11 0.80 0.14
N VAL A 80 15.88 1.00 0.61
CA VAL A 80 15.60 1.62 1.92
C VAL A 80 16.14 0.74 3.06
N LEU A 81 15.99 -0.58 2.96
CA LEU A 81 16.59 -1.51 3.93
C LEU A 81 18.12 -1.36 3.98
N GLY A 82 18.78 -1.30 2.82
CA GLY A 82 20.22 -1.10 2.73
C GLY A 82 20.69 0.22 3.35
N GLU A 83 19.98 1.32 3.10
CA GLU A 83 20.29 2.61 3.71
C GLU A 83 20.02 2.62 5.23
N ALA A 84 18.99 1.90 5.69
CA ALA A 84 18.69 1.76 7.10
C ALA A 84 19.77 0.97 7.86
N LEU A 85 20.29 -0.11 7.27
CA LEU A 85 21.41 -0.87 7.84
C LEU A 85 22.71 -0.05 7.93
N GLN A 86 22.83 1.00 7.13
CA GLN A 86 23.96 1.95 7.15
C GLN A 86 23.70 3.17 8.05
N GLY A 87 22.54 3.23 8.73
CA GLY A 87 22.16 4.34 9.61
C GLY A 87 21.83 5.64 8.89
N ARG A 88 21.54 5.59 7.58
CA ARG A 88 21.22 6.78 6.77
C ARG A 88 19.73 7.01 6.60
N GLU A 89 18.93 5.96 6.81
CA GLU A 89 17.47 6.00 6.73
C GLU A 89 16.82 5.20 7.85
N ASN A 90 15.52 5.38 8.03
CA ASN A 90 14.71 4.49 8.86
C ASN A 90 13.88 3.58 7.96
N TYR A 91 13.91 2.27 8.22
CA TYR A 91 12.99 1.36 7.56
C TYR A 91 11.58 1.58 8.14
N PRO A 92 10.54 1.73 7.32
CA PRO A 92 9.23 2.20 7.79
C PRO A 92 8.39 1.14 8.51
N ALA A 93 8.82 -0.13 8.54
CA ALA A 93 8.12 -1.22 9.19
C ALA A 93 8.97 -1.86 10.29
N THR A 94 8.38 -2.11 11.44
CA THR A 94 9.05 -2.74 12.59
C THR A 94 8.75 -4.24 12.71
N LEU A 95 9.31 -4.89 13.73
CA LEU A 95 8.99 -6.28 14.04
C LEU A 95 7.55 -6.42 14.57
N GLU A 96 7.06 -5.41 15.29
CA GLU A 96 5.70 -5.32 15.80
C GLU A 96 4.69 -5.16 14.66
N ASP A 97 5.01 -4.36 13.63
CA ASP A 97 4.21 -4.28 12.41
C ASP A 97 4.12 -5.64 11.72
N MET A 98 5.26 -6.32 11.55
CA MET A 98 5.31 -7.65 10.97
C MET A 98 4.48 -8.66 11.78
N ALA A 99 4.60 -8.66 13.11
CA ALA A 99 3.82 -9.52 13.98
C ALA A 99 2.32 -9.23 13.87
N THR A 100 1.94 -7.95 13.84
CA THR A 100 0.56 -7.48 13.66
C THR A 100 -0.03 -7.96 12.34
N TRP A 101 0.70 -7.80 11.23
CA TRP A 101 0.22 -8.23 9.91
C TRP A 101 0.16 -9.75 9.79
N ALA A 102 1.18 -10.47 10.28
CA ALA A 102 1.22 -11.93 10.25
C ALA A 102 0.11 -12.56 11.11
N ALA A 103 -0.31 -11.90 12.19
CA ALA A 103 -1.37 -12.40 13.06
C ALA A 103 -2.73 -12.51 12.36
N VAL A 104 -2.99 -11.75 11.29
CA VAL A 104 -4.26 -11.82 10.53
C VAL A 104 -4.55 -13.24 10.04
N SER A 105 -3.54 -13.99 9.59
CA SER A 105 -3.73 -15.34 9.04
C SER A 105 -4.22 -16.37 10.09
N PRO A 106 -3.54 -16.60 11.22
CA PRO A 106 -4.04 -17.52 12.24
C PRO A 106 -5.32 -17.02 12.93
N TYR A 107 -5.48 -15.71 13.15
CA TYR A 107 -6.65 -15.17 13.83
C TYR A 107 -7.91 -15.20 12.94
N SER A 108 -7.79 -14.96 11.63
CA SER A 108 -8.91 -15.14 10.70
C SER A 108 -9.39 -16.59 10.68
N LYS A 109 -8.48 -17.57 10.74
CA LYS A 109 -8.85 -19.00 10.84
C LYS A 109 -9.66 -19.30 12.10
N ILE A 110 -9.26 -18.75 13.25
CA ILE A 110 -10.01 -18.90 14.51
C ILE A 110 -11.38 -18.24 14.41
N SER A 111 -11.45 -17.03 13.83
CA SER A 111 -12.70 -16.28 13.65
C SER A 111 -13.69 -17.04 12.76
N ILE A 112 -13.23 -17.60 11.64
CA ILE A 112 -14.04 -18.45 10.74
C ILE A 112 -14.58 -19.67 11.49
N GLN A 113 -13.72 -20.37 12.26
CA GLN A 113 -14.14 -21.55 13.02
C GLN A 113 -15.19 -21.23 14.09
N LYS A 114 -15.11 -20.05 14.71
CA LYS A 114 -16.06 -19.61 15.74
C LYS A 114 -17.31 -18.93 15.17
N GLY A 115 -17.28 -18.51 13.90
CA GLY A 115 -18.31 -17.66 13.32
C GLY A 115 -18.46 -16.31 14.04
N ALA A 116 -17.38 -15.80 14.63
CA ALA A 116 -17.43 -14.62 15.50
C ALA A 116 -16.16 -13.77 15.37
N SER A 117 -16.30 -12.47 15.67
CA SER A 117 -15.15 -11.60 15.87
C SER A 117 -14.34 -12.07 17.07
N ILE A 118 -13.02 -11.98 16.96
CA ILE A 118 -12.10 -12.31 18.04
C ILE A 118 -11.22 -11.11 18.36
N PRO A 119 -10.81 -10.93 19.63
CA PRO A 119 -9.84 -9.91 19.99
C PRO A 119 -8.55 -10.10 19.20
N PHE A 120 -8.09 -9.01 18.58
CA PHE A 120 -6.82 -8.99 17.86
C PHE A 120 -5.66 -8.85 18.87
N PRO A 121 -4.51 -9.53 18.66
CA PRO A 121 -3.38 -9.43 19.58
C PRO A 121 -2.74 -8.04 19.52
N TYR A 122 -2.11 -7.67 20.65
CA TYR A 122 -1.24 -6.50 20.77
C TYR A 122 0.19 -7.01 20.98
N PHE A 123 1.14 -6.48 20.22
CA PHE A 123 2.54 -6.89 20.20
C PHE A 123 3.44 -5.74 20.66
#